data_AF-A0A538E282-F1
#
_entry.id   AF-A0A538E282-F1
#
_cell.length_a   1.000
_cell.length_b   1.000
_cell.length_c   1.000
_cell.angle_alpha   90.00
_cell.angle_beta   90.00
_cell.angle_gamma   90.00
#
_symmetry.space_group_name_H-M   'P 1'
#
loop_
_entity.id
_entity.type
_entity.pdbx_description
1 polymer ?
#
loop_
_entity_poly.entity_id
_entity_poly.type
_entity_poly.pdbx_seq_one_letter_code
_entity_poly.pdbx_strand_id
1 'polypeptide(L)'
;MRRLGRGVLSIAASVLLTAAPAAAHFDATSKYTYRGCPGTEENRVDPINVVFTVWGTWGRAVSQIESHAGWTDTSGSAQSFVDHGSCYAMHAQQASGAGTRFHIRVRGQHPDATLGWTATGDAHHEDLVLFPTPCGHAVDSNGAQGSGFDQGRDELEARFTAAGHPAHRVWWGNTESFKQCDGDYAASDGWTVFIELHQVNH
;
A
#
# COMPACT_ATOMS: atom_id res chain seq x y z
N MET A 1 69.49 13.68 13.91
CA MET A 1 68.44 13.00 13.11
C MET A 1 67.09 13.20 13.79
N ARG A 2 66.27 14.15 13.30
CA ARG A 2 64.95 14.47 13.86
C ARG A 2 63.88 13.70 13.08
N ARG A 3 63.16 12.78 13.73
CA ARG A 3 62.02 12.06 13.13
C ARG A 3 60.74 12.89 13.33
N LEU A 4 60.15 13.36 12.23
CA LEU A 4 58.83 13.99 12.19
C LEU A 4 57.76 12.88 12.20
N GLY A 5 56.89 12.92 13.20
CA GLY A 5 55.75 12.00 13.33
C GLY A 5 54.65 12.34 12.34
N ARG A 6 54.15 11.32 11.63
CA ARG A 6 52.99 11.40 10.74
C ARG A 6 51.71 11.36 11.59
N GLY A 7 50.95 12.44 11.57
CA GLY A 7 49.58 12.47 12.09
C GLY A 7 48.64 11.73 11.15
N VAL A 8 47.89 10.76 11.68
CA VAL A 8 46.83 10.06 10.98
C VAL A 8 45.53 10.84 11.19
N LEU A 9 44.99 11.39 10.10
CA LEU A 9 43.69 12.04 10.07
C LEU A 9 42.62 10.93 10.02
N SER A 10 41.83 10.77 11.08
CA SER A 10 40.70 9.83 11.08
C SER A 10 39.46 10.52 10.52
N ILE A 11 38.96 10.02 9.39
CA ILE A 11 37.68 10.44 8.81
C ILE A 11 36.59 9.67 9.54
N ALA A 12 35.81 10.35 10.38
CA ALA A 12 34.63 9.78 11.01
C ALA A 12 33.50 9.69 9.98
N ALA A 13 33.15 8.47 9.57
CA ALA A 13 31.96 8.21 8.77
C ALA A 13 30.73 8.23 9.67
N SER A 14 29.92 9.29 9.57
CA SER A 14 28.62 9.36 10.24
C SER A 14 27.63 8.44 9.52
N VAL A 15 27.38 7.27 10.09
CA VAL A 15 26.29 6.39 9.66
C VAL A 15 24.97 7.02 10.14
N LEU A 16 24.21 7.59 9.21
CA LEU A 16 22.82 7.99 9.44
C LEU A 16 21.98 6.71 9.58
N LEU A 17 21.73 6.29 10.81
CA LEU A 17 20.73 5.29 11.15
C LEU A 17 19.36 5.92 10.92
N THR A 18 18.75 5.67 9.76
CA THR A 18 17.33 5.93 9.56
C THR A 18 16.57 4.97 10.48
N ALA A 19 15.78 5.50 11.41
CA ALA A 19 14.91 4.68 12.25
C ALA A 19 13.96 3.90 11.32
N ALA A 20 14.09 2.58 11.30
CA ALA A 20 13.11 1.74 10.63
C ALA A 20 11.75 1.99 11.31
N PRO A 21 10.64 2.14 10.55
CA PRO A 21 9.32 2.17 11.15
C PRO A 21 9.16 0.94 12.03
N ALA A 22 8.51 1.10 13.19
CA ALA A 22 8.49 0.07 14.23
C ALA A 22 7.98 -1.25 13.62
N ALA A 23 8.86 -2.25 13.57
CA ALA A 23 8.69 -3.49 12.80
C ALA A 23 7.43 -4.32 13.13
N ALA A 24 6.68 -3.96 14.19
CA ALA A 24 5.44 -4.62 14.59
C ALA A 24 4.22 -4.21 13.75
N HIS A 25 4.17 -2.98 13.22
CA HIS A 25 3.01 -2.51 12.43
C HIS A 25 2.97 -3.11 11.02
N PHE A 26 4.14 -3.45 10.47
CA PHE A 26 4.33 -3.89 9.08
C PHE A 26 5.08 -5.22 8.96
N ASP A 27 4.74 -6.19 9.82
CA ASP A 27 5.30 -7.53 9.75
C ASP A 27 4.90 -8.28 8.45
N ALA A 28 5.45 -9.47 8.23
CA ALA A 28 5.17 -10.24 7.00
C ALA A 28 3.67 -10.51 6.76
N THR A 29 2.85 -10.60 7.80
CA THR A 29 1.40 -10.87 7.67
C THR A 29 0.60 -9.61 7.32
N SER A 30 1.06 -8.43 7.74
CA SER A 30 0.42 -7.16 7.38
C SER A 30 0.73 -6.64 5.96
N LYS A 31 1.57 -7.35 5.19
CA LYS A 31 1.95 -6.98 3.82
C LYS A 31 0.95 -7.38 2.73
N TYR A 32 -0.11 -8.08 3.12
CA TYR A 32 -1.16 -8.57 2.23
C TYR A 32 -2.53 -8.42 2.90
N THR A 33 -3.56 -8.39 2.07
CA THR A 33 -4.95 -8.62 2.47
C THR A 33 -5.35 -10.07 2.29
N TYR A 34 -6.48 -10.44 2.87
CA TYR A 34 -6.94 -11.81 2.98
C TYR A 34 -8.42 -11.95 2.60
N ARG A 35 -8.82 -13.10 2.02
CA ARG A 35 -10.23 -13.41 1.70
C ARG A 35 -11.13 -13.36 2.93
N GLY A 36 -10.57 -13.64 4.10
CA GLY A 36 -11.24 -13.67 5.38
C GLY A 36 -10.26 -13.97 6.50
N CYS A 37 -10.77 -14.06 7.72
CA CYS A 37 -9.98 -14.48 8.87
C CYS A 37 -10.06 -16.00 9.08
N PRO A 38 -8.99 -16.66 9.56
CA PRO A 38 -7.71 -16.08 9.99
C PRO A 38 -6.82 -15.63 8.81
N GLY A 39 -5.99 -14.61 9.05
CA GLY A 39 -5.04 -14.09 8.05
C GLY A 39 -3.81 -15.00 7.91
N THR A 40 -3.96 -16.12 7.22
CA THR A 40 -2.89 -17.07 6.90
C THR A 40 -2.43 -16.90 5.46
N GLU A 41 -1.23 -17.41 5.14
CA GLU A 41 -0.64 -17.33 3.81
C GLU A 41 -1.58 -17.86 2.70
N GLU A 42 -2.30 -18.95 2.96
CA GLU A 42 -3.24 -19.55 2.01
C GLU A 42 -4.46 -18.67 1.70
N ASN A 43 -4.74 -17.67 2.56
CA ASN A 43 -5.87 -16.76 2.43
C ASN A 43 -5.50 -15.43 1.76
N ARG A 44 -4.22 -15.19 1.40
CA ARG A 44 -3.78 -13.94 0.78
C ARG A 44 -4.47 -13.70 -0.56
N VAL A 45 -4.70 -12.42 -0.88
CA VAL A 45 -5.38 -12.03 -2.14
C VAL A 45 -4.66 -10.89 -2.83
N ASP A 46 -4.45 -9.78 -2.11
CA ASP A 46 -3.86 -8.58 -2.69
C ASP A 46 -2.67 -8.11 -1.83
N PRO A 47 -1.63 -7.51 -2.42
CA PRO A 47 -0.54 -6.88 -1.68
C PRO A 47 -1.00 -5.54 -1.10
N ILE A 48 -0.57 -5.25 0.13
CA ILE A 48 -0.63 -3.87 0.65
C ILE A 48 0.43 -3.06 -0.06
N ASN A 49 0.02 -2.06 -0.83
CA ASN A 49 0.92 -1.25 -1.65
C ASN A 49 0.77 0.25 -1.41
N VAL A 50 -0.15 0.68 -0.53
CA VAL A 50 -0.30 2.07 -0.08
C VAL A 50 -0.37 2.13 1.45
N VAL A 51 0.40 3.04 2.05
CA VAL A 51 0.34 3.39 3.46
C VAL A 51 0.13 4.90 3.61
N PHE A 52 -0.98 5.28 4.22
CA PHE A 52 -1.25 6.66 4.61
C PHE A 52 -0.68 6.93 5.99
N THR A 53 0.06 8.01 6.19
CA THR A 53 0.76 8.33 7.45
C THR A 53 0.46 9.75 7.96
N VAL A 54 1.05 10.08 9.12
CA VAL A 54 0.94 11.32 9.90
C VAL A 54 -0.48 11.51 10.45
N TRP A 55 -1.42 11.79 9.56
CA TRP A 55 -2.85 11.87 9.83
C TRP A 55 -3.65 10.78 9.10
N GLY A 56 -3.01 9.64 8.82
CA GLY A 56 -3.53 8.51 8.07
C GLY A 56 -4.64 7.72 8.77
N THR A 57 -5.59 8.35 9.45
CA THR A 57 -6.81 7.63 9.88
C THR A 57 -7.59 7.12 8.66
N TRP A 58 -8.33 6.00 8.79
CA TRP A 58 -9.09 5.45 7.66
C TRP A 58 -10.06 6.47 7.05
N GLY A 59 -10.74 7.26 7.90
CA GLY A 59 -11.70 8.27 7.43
C GLY A 59 -11.02 9.40 6.64
N ARG A 60 -9.81 9.79 7.05
CA ARG A 60 -9.03 10.80 6.31
C ARG A 60 -8.46 10.26 5.01
N ALA A 61 -7.99 9.01 5.00
CA ALA A 61 -7.56 8.34 3.78
C ALA A 61 -8.70 8.31 2.76
N VAL A 62 -9.90 7.84 3.16
CA VAL A 62 -11.08 7.81 2.29
C VAL A 62 -11.44 9.20 1.77
N SER A 63 -11.57 10.20 2.66
CA SER A 63 -11.93 11.56 2.26
C SER A 63 -10.92 12.18 1.29
N GLN A 64 -9.62 11.90 1.45
CA GLN A 64 -8.59 12.44 0.55
C GLN A 64 -8.49 11.67 -0.76
N ILE A 65 -8.76 10.36 -0.77
CA ILE A 65 -8.93 9.58 -2.01
C ILE A 65 -10.09 10.17 -2.82
N GLU A 66 -11.24 10.43 -2.19
CA GLU A 66 -12.38 11.06 -2.85
C GLU A 66 -12.04 12.45 -3.40
N SER A 67 -11.37 13.31 -2.61
CA SER A 67 -11.10 14.69 -3.03
C SER A 67 -9.99 14.83 -4.07
N HIS A 68 -8.99 13.93 -4.08
CA HIS A 68 -7.81 14.06 -4.94
C HIS A 68 -7.81 13.10 -6.13
N ALA A 69 -8.36 11.89 -5.95
CA ALA A 69 -8.47 10.89 -7.02
C ALA A 69 -9.88 10.83 -7.63
N GLY A 70 -10.91 11.37 -6.94
CA GLY A 70 -12.30 11.32 -7.41
C GLY A 70 -12.95 9.95 -7.24
N TRP A 71 -12.32 9.03 -6.50
CA TRP A 71 -12.82 7.66 -6.33
C TRP A 71 -13.89 7.65 -5.25
N THR A 72 -15.13 7.50 -5.67
CA THR A 72 -16.33 7.62 -4.82
C THR A 72 -17.25 6.39 -4.89
N ASP A 73 -16.96 5.46 -5.80
CA ASP A 73 -17.71 4.21 -5.88
C ASP A 73 -17.29 3.26 -4.76
N THR A 74 -18.26 2.77 -3.99
CA THR A 74 -18.01 1.92 -2.82
C THR A 74 -18.31 0.44 -3.09
N SER A 75 -18.53 0.06 -4.35
CA SER A 75 -18.82 -1.32 -4.71
C SER A 75 -17.55 -2.16 -4.80
N GLY A 76 -17.67 -3.45 -4.50
CA GLY A 76 -16.54 -4.38 -4.44
C GLY A 76 -16.71 -5.42 -3.34
N SER A 77 -15.93 -6.49 -3.40
CA SER A 77 -15.89 -7.52 -2.36
C SER A 77 -15.08 -7.05 -1.15
N ALA A 78 -15.53 -7.44 0.04
CA ALA A 78 -14.79 -7.16 1.27
C ALA A 78 -13.56 -8.07 1.40
N GLN A 79 -12.51 -7.53 2.02
CA GLN A 79 -11.33 -8.28 2.40
C GLN A 79 -10.93 -7.98 3.85
N SER A 80 -10.04 -8.81 4.37
CA SER A 80 -9.49 -8.71 5.71
C SER A 80 -8.03 -8.27 5.69
N PHE A 81 -7.59 -7.61 6.74
CA PHE A 81 -6.26 -7.05 6.93
C PHE A 81 -5.72 -7.57 8.27
N VAL A 82 -4.41 -7.80 8.35
CA VAL A 82 -3.74 -8.19 9.59
C VAL A 82 -2.98 -7.01 10.17
N ASP A 83 -3.10 -6.85 11.49
CA ASP A 83 -2.51 -5.78 12.28
C ASP A 83 -2.14 -6.33 13.66
N HIS A 84 -0.86 -6.28 14.02
CA HIS A 84 -0.31 -6.88 15.25
C HIS A 84 -0.77 -8.33 15.47
N GLY A 85 -0.69 -9.16 14.43
CA GLY A 85 -1.07 -10.58 14.46
C GLY A 85 -2.58 -10.86 14.57
N SER A 86 -3.42 -9.81 14.59
CA SER A 86 -4.88 -9.94 14.62
C SER A 86 -5.49 -9.63 13.26
N CYS A 87 -6.54 -10.34 12.88
CA CYS A 87 -7.21 -10.22 11.59
C CYS A 87 -8.52 -9.46 11.72
N TYR A 88 -8.76 -8.51 10.81
CA TYR A 88 -9.87 -7.58 10.88
C TYR A 88 -10.45 -7.33 9.49
N ALA A 89 -11.76 -7.07 9.41
CA ALA A 89 -12.35 -6.58 8.18
C ALA A 89 -11.80 -5.18 7.79
N MET A 90 -11.84 -4.88 6.50
CA MET A 90 -11.63 -3.52 6.00
C MET A 90 -12.63 -2.52 6.64
N HIS A 91 -12.25 -1.24 6.69
CA HIS A 91 -13.16 -0.17 7.13
C HIS A 91 -13.98 0.40 5.97
N ALA A 92 -13.34 0.56 4.82
CA ALA A 92 -13.93 1.19 3.66
C ALA A 92 -13.29 0.66 2.37
N GLN A 93 -13.90 0.98 1.24
CA GLN A 93 -13.34 0.77 -0.08
C GLN A 93 -13.76 1.92 -0.99
N GLN A 94 -12.91 2.30 -1.94
CA GLN A 94 -13.21 3.30 -2.95
C GLN A 94 -12.72 2.89 -4.33
N ALA A 95 -13.50 3.25 -5.36
CA ALA A 95 -13.18 2.97 -6.74
C ALA A 95 -13.46 4.17 -7.66
N SER A 96 -12.75 4.23 -8.79
CA SER A 96 -12.87 5.29 -9.79
C SER A 96 -14.17 5.21 -10.61
N GLY A 97 -14.96 4.13 -10.46
CA GLY A 97 -16.22 3.94 -11.17
C GLY A 97 -16.74 2.51 -11.10
N ALA A 98 -17.63 2.16 -12.03
CA ALA A 98 -18.11 0.79 -12.24
C ALA A 98 -17.43 0.16 -13.46
N GLY A 99 -17.19 -1.16 -13.43
CA GLY A 99 -16.52 -1.87 -14.52
C GLY A 99 -14.99 -1.80 -14.40
N THR A 100 -14.29 -1.55 -15.50
CA THR A 100 -12.84 -1.27 -15.49
C THR A 100 -12.55 -0.04 -14.65
N ARG A 101 -11.72 -0.20 -13.61
CA ARG A 101 -11.55 0.84 -12.60
C ARG A 101 -10.29 0.64 -11.79
N PHE A 102 -9.87 1.72 -11.16
CA PHE A 102 -9.02 1.64 -9.99
C PHE A 102 -9.86 1.41 -8.74
N HIS A 103 -9.38 0.56 -7.84
CA HIS A 103 -10.02 0.17 -6.59
C HIS A 103 -8.99 0.16 -5.46
N ILE A 104 -9.43 0.47 -4.24
CA ILE A 104 -8.65 0.33 -3.02
C ILE A 104 -9.59 -0.03 -1.88
N ARG A 105 -9.17 -0.96 -1.03
CA ARG A 105 -9.78 -1.21 0.28
C ARG A 105 -8.85 -0.62 1.34
N VAL A 106 -9.43 -0.03 2.36
CA VAL A 106 -8.70 0.74 3.37
C VAL A 106 -8.99 0.19 4.75
N ARG A 107 -7.93 0.03 5.54
CA ARG A 107 -8.02 -0.22 6.97
C ARG A 107 -7.14 0.74 7.75
N GLY A 108 -7.72 1.38 8.77
CA GLY A 108 -6.96 2.12 9.78
C GLY A 108 -6.19 1.15 10.67
N GLN A 109 -4.93 1.47 10.93
CA GLN A 109 -4.01 0.70 11.76
C GLN A 109 -3.85 1.35 13.13
N HIS A 110 -3.23 0.64 14.07
CA HIS A 110 -2.82 1.23 15.34
C HIS A 110 -1.84 2.40 15.09
N PRO A 111 -1.93 3.51 15.86
CA PRO A 111 -0.98 4.61 15.74
C PRO A 111 0.45 4.12 15.94
N ASP A 112 1.35 4.57 15.07
CA ASP A 112 2.78 4.32 15.16
C ASP A 112 3.48 5.55 15.72
N ALA A 113 4.44 5.34 16.64
CA ALA A 113 5.11 6.46 17.32
C ALA A 113 5.97 7.33 16.39
N THR A 114 6.38 6.79 15.23
CA THR A 114 7.22 7.45 14.22
C THR A 114 6.37 7.96 13.06
N LEU A 115 5.39 7.17 12.60
CA LEU A 115 4.56 7.51 11.45
C LEU A 115 3.25 8.23 11.81
N GLY A 116 2.90 8.34 13.09
CA GLY A 116 1.64 8.94 13.53
C GLY A 116 0.44 8.03 13.29
N TRP A 117 -0.69 8.61 12.90
CA TRP A 117 -1.86 7.82 12.51
C TRP A 117 -1.62 7.16 11.16
N THR A 118 -1.95 5.87 11.06
CA THR A 118 -1.67 5.08 9.86
C THR A 118 -2.90 4.33 9.35
N ALA A 119 -3.00 4.20 8.04
CA ALA A 119 -3.95 3.35 7.35
C ALA A 119 -3.25 2.69 6.17
N THR A 120 -3.65 1.47 5.84
CA THR A 120 -3.10 0.70 4.73
C THR A 120 -4.19 0.46 3.68
N GLY A 121 -3.77 0.31 2.43
CA GLY A 121 -4.64 -0.19 1.38
C GLY A 121 -3.95 -1.02 0.31
N ASP A 122 -4.77 -1.83 -0.33
CA ASP A 122 -4.50 -2.76 -1.43
C ASP A 122 -4.96 -2.15 -2.75
N ALA A 123 -4.35 -1.04 -3.17
CA ALA A 123 -4.77 -0.37 -4.41
C ALA A 123 -4.50 -1.24 -5.65
N HIS A 124 -5.44 -1.30 -6.58
CA HIS A 124 -5.27 -2.04 -7.83
C HIS A 124 -6.12 -1.46 -8.95
N HIS A 125 -5.70 -1.65 -10.20
CA HIS A 125 -6.54 -1.54 -11.38
C HIS A 125 -7.12 -2.92 -11.71
N GLU A 126 -8.42 -2.97 -11.98
CA GLU A 126 -9.15 -4.20 -12.26
C GLU A 126 -10.16 -4.00 -13.40
N ASP A 127 -10.37 -5.08 -14.15
CA ASP A 127 -11.34 -5.17 -15.25
C ASP A 127 -12.54 -6.02 -14.86
N LEU A 128 -13.74 -5.63 -15.29
CA LEU A 128 -14.93 -6.44 -15.11
C LEU A 128 -14.99 -7.57 -16.16
N VAL A 129 -14.84 -8.81 -15.68
CA VAL A 129 -14.85 -10.04 -16.48
C VAL A 129 -16.24 -10.68 -16.49
N LEU A 130 -16.91 -10.58 -17.64
CA LEU A 130 -18.26 -11.14 -17.86
C LEU A 130 -18.30 -12.39 -18.75
N PHE A 131 -17.19 -12.76 -19.41
CA PHE A 131 -17.14 -13.89 -20.35
C PHE A 131 -15.72 -14.50 -20.38
N PRO A 132 -15.53 -15.82 -20.58
CA PRO A 132 -16.54 -16.87 -20.81
C PRO A 132 -17.25 -17.36 -19.55
N THR A 133 -16.71 -17.09 -18.36
CA THR A 133 -17.40 -17.32 -17.08
C THR A 133 -17.44 -15.98 -16.34
N PRO A 134 -18.63 -15.39 -16.09
CA PRO A 134 -18.72 -14.17 -15.29
C PRO A 134 -18.13 -14.43 -13.91
N CYS A 135 -17.05 -13.72 -13.58
CA CYS A 135 -16.32 -13.96 -12.34
C CYS A 135 -16.06 -12.69 -11.51
N GLY A 136 -16.53 -11.54 -11.99
CA GLY A 136 -16.41 -10.27 -11.29
C GLY A 136 -15.22 -9.49 -11.81
N HIS A 137 -14.43 -8.92 -10.92
CA HIS A 137 -13.25 -8.15 -11.29
C HIS A 137 -11.97 -9.00 -11.26
N ALA A 138 -11.11 -8.79 -12.25
CA ALA A 138 -9.77 -9.38 -12.31
C ALA A 138 -8.74 -8.26 -12.38
N VAL A 139 -7.69 -8.36 -11.57
CA VAL A 139 -6.57 -7.43 -11.59
C VAL A 139 -5.79 -7.62 -12.88
N ASP A 140 -5.41 -6.53 -13.54
CA ASP A 140 -4.60 -6.59 -14.77
C ASP A 140 -3.33 -7.42 -14.54
N SER A 141 -3.08 -8.35 -15.46
CA SER A 141 -1.85 -9.13 -15.44
C SER A 141 -0.61 -8.27 -15.69
N ASN A 142 0.57 -8.79 -15.38
CA ASN A 142 1.82 -8.06 -15.51
C ASN A 142 2.09 -7.64 -16.97
N GLY A 143 1.91 -6.36 -17.27
CA GLY A 143 2.16 -5.75 -18.57
C GLY A 143 3.32 -4.76 -18.55
N ALA A 144 3.43 -3.96 -19.62
CA ALA A 144 4.48 -2.94 -19.75
C ALA A 144 4.39 -1.83 -18.68
N GLN A 145 3.22 -1.65 -18.07
CA GLN A 145 2.96 -0.69 -16.99
C GLN A 145 2.96 -1.34 -15.60
N GLY A 146 3.42 -2.59 -15.49
CA GLY A 146 3.27 -3.40 -14.28
C GLY A 146 1.94 -4.16 -14.25
N SER A 147 1.65 -4.79 -13.11
CA SER A 147 0.35 -5.40 -12.83
C SER A 147 -0.69 -4.35 -12.45
N GLY A 148 -1.96 -4.73 -12.37
CA GLY A 148 -3.01 -3.85 -11.84
C GLY A 148 -2.69 -3.35 -10.43
N PHE A 149 -2.01 -4.14 -9.58
CA PHE A 149 -1.53 -3.69 -8.27
C PHE A 149 -0.59 -2.48 -8.40
N ASP A 150 0.35 -2.54 -9.35
CA ASP A 150 1.33 -1.47 -9.54
C ASP A 150 0.65 -0.22 -10.11
N GLN A 151 -0.26 -0.41 -11.07
CA GLN A 151 -1.06 0.67 -11.65
C GLN A 151 -1.91 1.40 -10.60
N GLY A 152 -2.58 0.67 -9.71
CA GLY A 152 -3.41 1.27 -8.65
C GLY A 152 -2.62 2.08 -7.64
N ARG A 153 -1.45 1.57 -7.22
CA ARG A 153 -0.50 2.32 -6.37
C ARG A 153 -0.01 3.58 -7.06
N ASP A 154 0.46 3.45 -8.30
CA ASP A 154 1.09 4.53 -9.05
C ASP A 154 0.09 5.66 -9.36
N GLU A 155 -1.17 5.32 -9.65
CA GLU A 155 -2.25 6.29 -9.82
C GLU A 155 -2.50 7.08 -8.53
N LEU A 156 -2.60 6.42 -7.37
CA LEU A 156 -2.76 7.13 -6.09
C LEU A 156 -1.54 8.00 -5.76
N GLU A 157 -0.33 7.49 -5.95
CA GLU A 157 0.89 8.28 -5.75
C GLU A 157 0.87 9.54 -6.63
N ALA A 158 0.51 9.41 -7.91
CA ALA A 158 0.43 10.54 -8.83
C ALA A 158 -0.63 11.56 -8.39
N ARG A 159 -1.84 11.12 -8.02
CA ARG A 159 -2.94 12.01 -7.58
C ARG A 159 -2.59 12.77 -6.30
N PHE A 160 -2.03 12.08 -5.31
CA PHE A 160 -1.67 12.69 -4.03
C PHE A 160 -0.46 13.62 -4.17
N THR A 161 0.56 13.23 -4.94
CA THR A 161 1.71 14.11 -5.22
C THR A 161 1.27 15.38 -5.96
N ALA A 162 0.37 15.25 -6.95
CA ALA A 162 -0.21 16.41 -7.64
C ALA A 162 -1.03 17.33 -6.72
N ALA A 163 -1.65 16.77 -5.67
CA ALA A 163 -2.34 17.52 -4.62
C ALA A 163 -1.38 18.08 -3.54
N GLY A 164 -0.08 17.87 -3.68
CA GLY A 164 0.95 18.43 -2.80
C GLY A 164 1.29 17.57 -1.58
N HIS A 165 0.90 16.29 -1.57
CA HIS A 165 1.27 15.37 -0.49
C HIS A 165 2.69 14.82 -0.70
N PRO A 166 3.53 14.83 0.35
CA PRO A 166 4.77 14.07 0.33
C PRO A 166 4.50 12.58 0.15
N ALA A 167 5.21 11.95 -0.78
CA ALA A 167 5.17 10.52 -1.02
C ALA A 167 6.58 9.94 -1.19
N HIS A 168 6.79 8.71 -0.72
CA HIS A 168 8.01 7.95 -0.96
C HIS A 168 7.73 6.46 -0.99
N ARG A 169 8.58 5.68 -1.66
CA ARG A 169 8.42 4.22 -1.77
C ARG A 169 9.38 3.48 -0.84
N VAL A 170 8.90 2.37 -0.28
CA VAL A 170 9.70 1.42 0.51
C VAL A 170 9.51 0.02 -0.08
N TRP A 171 10.61 -0.70 -0.27
CA TRP A 171 10.54 -2.09 -0.72
C TRP A 171 10.07 -2.99 0.41
N TRP A 172 8.89 -3.58 0.26
CA TRP A 172 8.33 -4.53 1.22
C TRP A 172 8.50 -5.98 0.79
N GLY A 173 8.76 -6.21 -0.50
CA GLY A 173 9.00 -7.56 -1.05
C GLY A 173 7.74 -8.41 -1.13
N ASN A 174 6.56 -7.79 -1.17
CA ASN A 174 5.26 -8.45 -1.30
C ASN A 174 4.93 -8.81 -2.75
N THR A 175 5.82 -9.59 -3.38
CA THR A 175 5.79 -9.94 -4.81
C THR A 175 5.08 -11.27 -5.09
N GLU A 176 4.19 -11.70 -4.20
CA GLU A 176 3.46 -12.95 -4.39
C GLU A 176 2.52 -12.82 -5.59
N SER A 177 2.41 -13.89 -6.38
CA SER A 177 1.59 -13.91 -7.57
C SER A 177 0.25 -14.58 -7.29
N PHE A 178 -0.83 -13.86 -7.60
CA PHE A 178 -2.20 -14.29 -7.29
C PHE A 178 -2.93 -14.65 -8.57
N LYS A 179 -3.52 -15.85 -8.57
CA LYS A 179 -4.40 -16.28 -9.66
C LYS A 179 -5.72 -15.51 -9.61
N GLN A 180 -6.01 -14.80 -10.69
CA GLN A 180 -7.23 -14.04 -10.91
C GLN A 180 -8.36 -14.94 -11.42
N CYS A 181 -9.58 -14.40 -11.46
CA CYS A 181 -10.77 -15.20 -11.74
C CYS A 181 -10.91 -15.61 -13.22
N ASP A 182 -10.26 -14.87 -14.12
CA ASP A 182 -10.10 -15.19 -15.55
C ASP A 182 -9.02 -16.27 -15.81
N GLY A 183 -8.26 -16.62 -14.78
CA GLY A 183 -7.18 -17.60 -14.83
C GLY A 183 -5.79 -17.01 -14.99
N ASP A 184 -5.68 -15.70 -15.23
CA ASP A 184 -4.40 -14.99 -15.30
C ASP A 184 -3.77 -14.83 -13.92
N TYR A 185 -2.50 -14.41 -13.92
CA TYR A 185 -1.74 -14.16 -12.71
C TYR A 185 -1.29 -12.69 -12.69
N ALA A 186 -1.48 -12.06 -11.53
CA ALA A 186 -1.00 -10.71 -11.25
C ALA A 186 -0.05 -10.75 -10.04
N ALA A 187 1.04 -9.99 -10.08
CA ALA A 187 1.99 -9.85 -8.98
C ALA A 187 2.48 -8.42 -8.91
N SER A 188 2.49 -7.85 -7.70
CA SER A 188 3.11 -6.53 -7.48
C SER A 188 4.61 -6.59 -7.65
N ASP A 189 5.20 -5.47 -8.06
CA ASP A 189 6.62 -5.27 -8.10
C ASP A 189 7.29 -5.29 -6.72
N GLY A 190 6.55 -5.26 -5.60
CA GLY A 190 7.07 -5.34 -4.23
C GLY A 190 7.32 -4.00 -3.53
N TRP A 191 7.06 -2.87 -4.20
CA TRP A 191 7.13 -1.53 -3.62
C TRP A 191 5.80 -1.11 -3.01
N THR A 192 5.88 -0.48 -1.83
CA THR A 192 4.76 0.15 -1.15
C THR A 192 5.00 1.66 -1.10
N VAL A 193 4.01 2.46 -1.49
CA VAL A 193 4.07 3.92 -1.38
C VAL A 193 3.55 4.37 -0.02
N PHE A 194 4.31 5.25 0.63
CA PHE A 194 3.94 5.93 1.85
C PHE A 194 3.55 7.36 1.49
N ILE A 195 2.33 7.76 1.84
CA ILE A 195 1.76 9.06 1.53
C ILE A 195 1.41 9.78 2.83
N GLU A 196 2.03 10.93 3.08
CA GLU A 196 1.74 11.73 4.26
C GLU A 196 0.45 12.52 4.07
N LEU A 197 -0.55 12.27 4.93
CA LEU A 197 -1.81 13.01 4.87
C LEU A 197 -1.72 14.30 5.67
N HIS A 198 -2.17 15.40 5.06
CA HIS A 198 -2.23 16.69 5.74
C HIS A 198 -3.29 16.73 6.83
N GLN A 199 -3.04 17.56 7.85
CA GLN A 199 -4.07 17.97 8.79
C GLN A 199 -5.07 18.87 8.05
N VAL A 200 -6.28 18.37 7.82
CA VAL A 200 -7.39 19.25 7.41
C VAL A 200 -7.98 19.84 8.69
N ASN A 201 -7.71 21.13 8.93
CA ASN A 201 -8.45 21.89 9.93
C ASN A 201 -9.83 22.15 9.33
N HIS A 202 -10.86 21.53 9.91
CA HIS A 202 -12.24 21.94 9.67
C HIS A 202 -12.54 23.25 10.40
#